data_AF-A0A920NA20-F1
#
_entry.id   AF-A0A920NA20-F1
#
_cell.length_a   1.000
_cell.length_b   1.000
_cell.length_c   1.000
_cell.angle_alpha   90.00
_cell.angle_beta   90.00
_cell.angle_gamma   90.00
#
_symmetry.space_group_name_H-M   'P 1'
#
loop_
_entity.id
_entity.type
_entity.pdbx_description
1 polymer ?
#
loop_
_entity_poly.entity_id
_entity_poly.type
_entity_poly.pdbx_seq_one_letter_code
_entity_poly.pdbx_strand_id
1 'polypeptide(L)'
;MGVGIADGYARIKSGNPPGVFAMQYGPGAENAYPGVATAYADASPVLFLPLGHPLKKDRVFPHFNSVESFSSITKYVEQINQPETVWTP
;
A
#
# COMPACT_ATOMS: atom_id res chain seq x y z
N MET A 1 2.49 6.63 -11.26
CA MET A 1 2.07 5.79 -12.42
C MET A 1 1.29 4.55 -11.97
N GLY A 2 1.89 3.60 -11.23
CA GLY A 2 1.19 2.35 -10.86
C GLY A 2 -0.10 2.52 -10.05
N VAL A 3 -0.12 3.42 -9.05
CA VAL A 3 -1.33 3.71 -8.26
C VAL A 3 -2.48 4.25 -9.12
N GLY A 4 -2.18 5.14 -10.07
CA GLY A 4 -3.21 5.72 -10.96
C GLY A 4 -3.87 4.67 -11.86
N ILE A 5 -3.12 3.63 -12.26
CA ILE A 5 -3.68 2.51 -13.02
C ILE A 5 -4.63 1.68 -12.14
N ALA A 6 -4.23 1.38 -10.90
CA ALA A 6 -5.07 0.66 -9.95
C ALA A 6 -6.35 1.43 -9.59
N ASP A 7 -6.24 2.74 -9.43
CA ASP A 7 -7.38 3.65 -9.23
C ASP A 7 -8.33 3.61 -10.44
N GLY A 8 -7.82 3.80 -11.66
CA GLY A 8 -8.62 3.72 -12.88
C GLY A 8 -9.33 2.37 -13.04
N TYR A 9 -8.64 1.27 -12.72
CA TYR A 9 -9.23 -0.07 -12.72
C TYR A 9 -10.39 -0.18 -11.72
N ALA A 10 -10.17 0.29 -10.48
CA ALA A 10 -11.19 0.27 -9.43
C ALA A 10 -12.45 1.02 -9.87
N ARG A 11 -12.31 2.20 -10.48
CA ARG A 11 -13.45 3.01 -10.95
C ARG A 11 -14.22 2.34 -12.08
N ILE A 12 -13.53 1.79 -13.07
CA ILE A 12 -14.18 1.09 -14.20
C ILE A 12 -14.95 -0.14 -13.72
N LYS A 13 -14.49 -0.80 -12.66
CA LYS A 13 -15.15 -1.95 -12.03
C LYS A 13 -16.17 -1.57 -10.96
N SER A 14 -16.49 -0.29 -10.79
CA SER A 14 -17.38 0.20 -9.71
C SER A 14 -16.95 -0.32 -8.33
N GLY A 15 -15.64 -0.49 -8.14
CA GLY A 15 -15.03 -0.98 -6.92
C GLY A 15 -15.14 -2.49 -6.66
N ASN A 16 -15.68 -3.27 -7.59
CA ASN A 16 -15.81 -4.72 -7.42
C ASN A 16 -15.30 -5.50 -8.66
N PRO A 17 -14.10 -6.12 -8.60
CA PRO A 17 -13.19 -6.14 -7.45
C PRO A 17 -12.48 -4.78 -7.23
N PRO A 18 -11.88 -4.54 -6.05
CA PRO A 18 -11.07 -3.35 -5.82
C PRO A 18 -9.83 -3.34 -6.72
N GLY A 19 -9.25 -2.15 -6.91
CA GLY A 19 -7.92 -2.03 -7.52
C GLY A 19 -6.85 -2.60 -6.59
N VAL A 20 -5.76 -3.13 -7.14
CA VAL A 20 -4.63 -3.63 -6.33
C VAL A 20 -3.33 -3.08 -6.88
N PHE A 21 -2.46 -2.61 -6.00
CA PHE A 21 -1.12 -2.17 -6.38
C PHE A 21 -0.06 -2.68 -5.39
N ALA A 22 0.81 -3.57 -5.89
CA ALA A 22 1.97 -4.07 -5.15
C ALA A 22 3.21 -3.23 -5.48
N MET A 23 4.02 -2.93 -4.47
CA MET A 23 5.19 -2.06 -4.58
C MET A 23 6.36 -2.60 -3.76
N GLN A 24 7.59 -2.38 -4.22
CA GLN A 24 8.78 -2.69 -3.44
C GLN A 24 8.88 -1.79 -2.19
N TYR A 25 9.64 -2.24 -1.18
CA TYR A 25 9.97 -1.42 -0.01
C TYR A 25 10.81 -0.19 -0.39
N GLY A 26 10.89 0.78 0.52
CA GLY A 26 11.72 1.98 0.34
C GLY A 26 11.24 2.84 -0.83
N PRO A 27 12.08 3.17 -1.83
CA PRO A 27 11.74 4.12 -2.89
C PRO A 27 10.47 3.79 -3.66
N GLY A 28 10.10 2.51 -3.78
CA GLY A 28 8.86 2.12 -4.48
C GLY A 28 7.62 2.58 -3.73
N ALA A 29 7.59 2.38 -2.42
CA ALA A 29 6.50 2.81 -1.56
C ALA A 29 6.50 4.32 -1.32
N GLU A 30 7.67 4.93 -1.15
CA GLU A 30 7.82 6.37 -1.00
C GLU A 30 7.27 7.15 -2.21
N ASN A 31 7.67 6.74 -3.42
CA ASN A 31 7.18 7.37 -4.65
C ASN A 31 5.69 7.10 -4.93
N ALA A 32 5.09 6.09 -4.29
CA ALA A 32 3.67 5.79 -4.40
C ALA A 32 2.81 6.68 -3.49
N TYR A 33 3.38 7.29 -2.45
CA TYR A 33 2.68 8.10 -1.46
C TYR A 33 1.69 9.13 -2.06
N PRO A 34 2.08 10.02 -2.99
CA PRO A 34 1.14 11.00 -3.54
C PRO A 34 -0.02 10.32 -4.27
N GLY A 35 0.23 9.18 -4.93
CA GLY A 35 -0.83 8.41 -5.58
C GLY A 35 -1.80 7.77 -4.58
N VAL A 36 -1.29 7.23 -3.47
CA VAL A 36 -2.12 6.69 -2.37
C VAL A 36 -2.98 7.80 -1.77
N ALA A 37 -2.41 8.97 -1.55
CA ALA A 37 -3.12 10.13 -1.01
C ALA A 37 -4.26 10.59 -1.93
N THR A 38 -4.02 10.65 -3.25
CA THR A 38 -5.07 10.95 -4.23
C THR A 38 -6.16 9.89 -4.23
N ALA A 39 -5.81 8.59 -4.24
CA ALA A 39 -6.80 7.52 -4.22
C ALA A 39 -7.67 7.56 -2.95
N TYR A 40 -7.10 7.93 -1.80
CA TYR A 40 -7.82 8.12 -0.56
C TYR A 40 -8.76 9.32 -0.60
N ALA A 41 -8.29 10.47 -1.10
CA ALA A 41 -9.11 11.67 -1.26
C ALA A 41 -10.30 11.44 -2.19
N ASP A 42 -10.11 10.65 -3.25
CA ASP A 42 -11.15 10.33 -4.22
C ASP A 42 -12.06 9.15 -3.81
N ALA A 43 -11.86 8.63 -2.60
CA ALA A 43 -12.58 7.48 -2.04
C ALA A 43 -12.52 6.22 -2.92
N SER A 44 -11.44 6.04 -3.69
CA SER A 44 -11.27 4.90 -4.57
C SER A 44 -10.94 3.62 -3.80
N PRO A 45 -11.62 2.49 -4.07
CA PRO A 45 -11.37 1.23 -3.38
C PRO A 45 -10.13 0.54 -3.96
N VAL A 46 -8.98 0.78 -3.34
CA VAL A 46 -7.68 0.23 -3.74
C VAL A 46 -6.99 -0.45 -2.56
N LEU A 47 -6.47 -1.66 -2.78
CA LEU A 47 -5.59 -2.40 -1.87
C LEU A 47 -4.12 -2.15 -2.24
N PHE A 48 -3.35 -1.63 -1.29
CA PHE A 48 -1.91 -1.43 -1.44
C PHE A 48 -1.14 -2.55 -0.75
N LEU A 49 -0.18 -3.14 -1.45
CA LEU A 49 0.69 -4.20 -0.94
C LEU A 49 2.16 -3.76 -1.00
N PRO A 50 2.61 -2.88 -0.08
CA PRO A 50 4.01 -2.56 0.05
C PRO A 50 4.78 -3.74 0.62
N LEU A 51 5.88 -4.09 -0.03
CA LEU A 51 6.84 -5.02 0.52
C LEU A 51 7.45 -4.41 1.79
N GLY A 52 7.61 -5.23 2.84
CA GLY A 52 8.29 -4.82 4.07
C GLY A 52 9.81 -4.85 3.93
N HIS A 53 10.51 -4.08 4.76
CA HIS A 53 11.96 -4.25 4.92
C HIS A 53 12.24 -5.60 5.59
N PRO A 54 13.42 -6.21 5.36
CA PRO A 54 13.86 -7.37 6.15
C PRO A 54 13.78 -7.03 7.65
N LEU A 55 13.23 -7.93 8.48
CA LEU A 55 12.94 -7.68 9.90
C LEU A 55 14.09 -7.02 10.69
N LYS A 56 15.35 -7.37 10.36
CA LYS A 56 16.55 -6.80 11.01
C LYS A 56 16.81 -5.32 10.71
N LYS A 57 16.16 -4.77 9.68
CA LYS A 57 16.29 -3.39 9.19
C LYS A 57 14.95 -2.65 9.19
N ASP A 58 13.89 -3.32 9.62
CA ASP A 58 12.57 -2.71 9.71
C ASP A 58 12.56 -1.64 10.80
N ARG A 59 11.91 -0.51 10.52
CA ARG A 59 11.80 0.66 11.43
C ARG A 59 13.14 1.23 11.90
N VAL A 60 14.23 1.01 11.16
CA VAL A 60 15.53 1.64 11.42
C VAL A 60 15.65 2.90 10.58
N PHE A 61 15.87 4.05 11.22
CA PHE A 61 16.17 5.29 10.52
C PHE A 61 17.44 5.12 9.64
N PRO A 62 17.45 5.58 8.37
CA PRO A 62 16.50 6.47 7.69
C PRO A 62 15.50 5.77 6.75
N HIS A 63 15.17 4.49 6.98
CA HIS A 63 14.30 3.76 6.07
C HIS A 63 12.85 4.26 6.11
N PHE A 64 12.26 4.44 4.93
CA PHE A 64 10.83 4.77 4.79
C PHE A 64 9.96 3.67 5.41
N ASN A 65 9.11 4.05 6.36
CA ASN A 65 8.15 3.18 7.02
C ASN A 65 6.77 3.35 6.37
N SER A 66 6.35 2.39 5.55
CA SER A 66 5.06 2.43 4.84
C SER A 66 3.86 2.39 5.79
N VAL A 67 3.96 1.71 6.93
CA VAL A 67 2.86 1.60 7.90
C VAL A 67 2.56 2.96 8.50
N GLU A 68 3.59 3.61 9.02
CA GLU A 68 3.49 4.94 9.62
C GLU A 68 3.07 5.98 8.58
N SER A 69 3.73 5.98 7.42
CA SER A 69 3.50 6.97 6.38
C SER A 69 2.07 6.87 5.80
N PHE A 70 1.58 5.67 5.50
CA PHE A 70 0.26 5.51 4.89
C PHE A 70 -0.91 5.57 5.89
N SER A 71 -0.65 5.52 7.20
CA SER A 71 -1.68 5.50 8.24
C SER A 71 -2.67 6.68 8.18
N SER A 72 -2.21 7.86 7.75
CA SER A 72 -3.03 9.07 7.66
C SER A 72 -3.81 9.21 6.34
N ILE A 73 -3.45 8.41 5.33
CA ILE A 73 -3.99 8.48 3.97
C ILE A 73 -4.54 7.12 3.50
N THR A 74 -4.90 6.26 4.44
CA THR A 74 -5.57 4.98 4.16
C THR A 74 -6.61 4.74 5.25
N LYS A 75 -7.65 3.96 4.95
CA LYS A 75 -8.66 3.58 5.96
C LYS A 75 -8.11 2.56 6.96
N TYR A 76 -7.15 1.76 6.52
CA TYR A 76 -6.53 0.70 7.31
C TYR A 76 -5.14 0.44 6.79
N VAL A 77 -4.20 0.20 7.69
CA VAL A 77 -2.84 -0.20 7.37
C VAL A 77 -2.34 -1.15 8.44
N GLU A 78 -1.77 -2.27 8.00
CA GLU A 78 -1.15 -3.25 8.88
C GLU A 78 0.10 -3.85 8.24
N GLN A 79 0.94 -4.40 9.12
CA GLN A 79 2.17 -5.05 8.73
C GLN A 79 2.11 -6.53 9.07
N ILE A 80 2.33 -7.37 8.06
CA ILE A 80 2.45 -8.81 8.23
C ILE A 80 3.93 -9.12 8.48
N ASN A 81 4.29 -9.38 9.73
CA ASN A 81 5.67 -9.63 10.16
C ASN A 81 6.05 -11.11 10.20
N GLN A 82 5.05 -11.98 10.05
CA GLN A 82 5.14 -13.42 10.23
C GLN A 82 4.36 -14.10 9.10
N PRO A 83 5.00 -14.90 8.22
CA PRO A 83 4.32 -15.57 7.12
C PRO A 83 3.12 -16.41 7.58
N GLU A 84 3.17 -16.93 8.80
CA GLU A 84 2.15 -17.79 9.41
C GLU A 84 0.84 -17.02 9.70
N THR A 85 0.90 -15.70 9.74
CA THR A 85 -0.27 -14.83 9.93
C THR A 85 -1.02 -14.54 8.64
N VAL A 86 -0.44 -14.89 7.48
CA VAL A 86 -1.15 -14.82 6.20
C VAL A 86 -2.10 -16.01 6.13
N TRP A 87 -3.40 -15.74 6.02
CA TRP A 87 -4.37 -16.80 5.77
C TRP A 87 -4.06 -17.51 4.44
N THR A 88 -3.91 -18.83 4.50
CA THR A 88 -3.75 -19.70 3.32
C THR A 88 -4.94 -20.68 3.26
N PRO A 89 -5.64 -20.80 2.11
CA PRO A 89 -6.76 -21.72 1.93
C PRO A 89 -6.37 -23.19 2.03
#